data_AF-A0A838PHJ0-F1
#
_entry.id   AF-A0A838PHJ0-F1
#
_cell.length_a   1.000
_cell.length_b   1.000
_cell.length_c   1.000
_cell.angle_alpha   90.00
_cell.angle_beta   90.00
_cell.angle_gamma   90.00
#
_symmetry.space_group_name_H-M   'P 1'
#
loop_
_entity.id
_entity.type
_entity.pdbx_description
1 polymer ?
#
loop_
_entity_poly.entity_id
_entity_poly.type
_entity_poly.pdbx_seq_one_letter_code
_entity_poly.pdbx_strand_id
1 'polypeptide(L)'
;MLSCLTTWGQVQYTPQYVPTDSQSTFPIASELTPAGPARTVTPGVHEPIDPNNPRWGLGGAFLVWVASIILLAIIPLFFLVPYSLQRGLDPGSPEYVNNLAALALTDKTAIFLQVLALLPTHLLTFALVWVLVTRFGQRPFLASLGWGWSGRIRFWRSVGLGVALFLAGTGIANLIGADQPTQLEQIIKSSPAARYLIAALAVLTAPFVEEFIYRGVLYAALQRLVGVSGAVLLVLGLFTLIHVPQYWPNFGVIAAVGMLSISLTIIRAYTGRLLPCIVIHFVFNGITSILLLIEPYLPKFGPASGPATSAVLLLAELWLSVSGL
;
A
#
# COMPACT_ATOMS: atom_id res chain seq x y z
N MET A 1 69.28 0.43 42.96
CA MET A 1 70.29 1.46 42.70
C MET A 1 69.81 2.75 43.35
N LEU A 2 70.47 3.12 44.46
CA LEU A 2 70.69 4.44 45.12
C LEU A 2 69.49 5.41 45.27
N SER A 3 68.94 5.77 46.45
CA SER A 3 69.42 6.22 47.79
C SER A 3 69.95 7.67 47.87
N CYS A 4 69.62 8.32 49.01
CA CYS A 4 69.98 9.66 49.54
C CYS A 4 69.20 10.89 49.00
N LEU A 5 68.33 11.55 49.78
CA LEU A 5 68.47 12.36 51.03
C LEU A 5 68.76 13.86 50.77
N THR A 6 67.78 14.70 51.17
CA THR A 6 67.88 15.97 51.96
C THR A 6 68.70 17.16 51.39
N THR A 7 68.40 18.46 51.56
CA THR A 7 67.31 19.28 52.12
C THR A 7 67.68 20.77 51.93
N TRP A 8 66.64 21.63 51.86
CA TRP A 8 66.49 23.01 52.39
C TRP A 8 67.42 24.17 51.96
N GLY A 9 66.76 25.27 51.56
CA GLY A 9 67.26 26.65 51.65
C GLY A 9 66.16 27.65 51.26
N GLN A 10 65.55 28.32 52.23
CA GLN A 10 64.58 29.42 52.06
C GLN A 10 65.30 30.77 52.16
N VAL A 11 64.93 31.75 51.32
CA VAL A 11 65.26 33.17 51.50
C VAL A 11 63.98 33.97 51.32
N GLN A 12 63.64 34.79 52.33
CA GLN A 12 62.54 35.75 52.29
C GLN A 12 63.05 37.15 51.94
N TYR A 13 62.24 37.94 51.24
CA TYR A 13 62.41 39.39 51.10
C TYR A 13 61.08 40.10 51.37
N THR A 14 61.12 41.10 52.24
CA THR A 14 60.03 41.97 52.69
C THR A 14 59.91 43.24 51.82
N PRO A 15 58.80 44.00 51.91
CA PRO A 15 58.22 44.79 50.81
C PRO A 15 58.63 46.26 50.82
N GLN A 16 58.45 46.95 49.68
CA GLN A 16 58.46 48.42 49.62
C GLN A 16 57.06 48.99 49.32
N TYR A 17 56.68 49.97 50.13
CA TYR A 17 55.45 50.74 50.13
C TYR A 17 55.72 52.14 49.55
N VAL A 18 54.83 52.64 48.68
CA VAL A 18 54.77 54.05 48.25
C VAL A 18 53.30 54.51 48.32
N PRO A 19 52.98 55.62 49.01
CA PRO A 19 51.61 56.07 49.25
C PRO A 19 51.00 57.02 48.20
N THR A 20 49.68 56.86 48.02
CA THR A 20 48.53 57.75 47.68
C THR A 20 48.79 59.22 47.28
N ASP A 21 48.09 59.85 46.33
CA ASP A 21 46.64 60.13 46.35
C ASP A 21 46.14 60.77 45.03
N SER A 22 44.93 60.42 44.56
CA SER A 22 43.88 61.37 44.11
C SER A 22 42.60 60.62 43.71
N GLN A 23 41.49 61.04 44.31
CA GLN A 23 40.21 60.37 44.43
C GLN A 23 39.32 60.40 43.17
N SER A 24 38.55 59.34 42.94
CA SER A 24 37.10 59.45 42.66
C SER A 24 36.37 58.13 42.97
N THR A 25 35.12 58.27 43.39
CA THR A 25 34.29 57.42 44.24
C THR A 25 33.37 56.43 43.51
N PHE A 26 33.35 55.15 43.97
CA PHE A 26 32.28 54.10 44.09
C PHE A 26 31.27 53.80 42.94
N PRO A 27 30.65 52.58 42.84
CA PRO A 27 30.56 51.51 43.84
C PRO A 27 30.88 50.07 43.36
N ILE A 28 30.94 49.20 44.36
CA ILE A 28 31.22 47.76 44.37
C ILE A 28 29.97 46.92 44.01
N ALA A 29 30.22 45.78 43.36
CA ALA A 29 29.44 44.53 43.27
C ALA A 29 28.06 44.52 42.59
N SER A 30 28.00 43.78 41.47
CA SER A 30 26.89 42.86 41.18
C SER A 30 27.46 41.48 40.89
N GLU A 31 26.79 40.47 41.46
CA GLU A 31 27.14 39.05 41.46
C GLU A 31 27.39 38.50 40.05
N LEU A 32 28.55 37.86 39.85
CA LEU A 32 28.71 36.86 38.80
C LEU A 32 27.88 35.64 39.19
N THR A 33 26.65 35.58 38.69
CA THR A 33 25.82 34.38 38.71
C THR A 33 26.60 33.26 38.02
N PRO A 34 26.75 32.05 38.60
CA PRO A 34 27.35 30.94 37.88
C PRO A 34 26.47 30.65 36.66
N ALA A 35 27.08 30.65 35.48
CA ALA A 35 26.42 30.20 34.25
C ALA A 35 25.78 28.83 34.53
N GLY A 36 24.46 28.76 34.46
CA GLY A 36 23.73 27.49 34.57
C GLY A 36 24.31 26.49 33.57
N PRO A 37 24.25 25.18 33.85
CA PRO A 37 24.85 24.18 32.98
C PRO A 37 24.33 24.41 31.57
N ALA A 38 25.27 24.62 30.64
CA ALA A 38 24.97 24.77 29.23
C ALA A 38 24.02 23.64 28.84
N ARG A 39 22.80 23.97 28.43
CA ARG A 39 21.89 23.02 27.80
C ARG A 39 22.66 22.47 26.61
N THR A 40 23.16 21.26 26.76
CA THR A 40 23.56 20.42 25.64
C THR A 40 22.30 20.24 24.81
N VAL A 41 22.15 21.05 23.77
CA VAL A 41 21.18 20.81 22.70
C VAL A 41 21.68 19.54 22.03
N THR A 42 21.19 18.39 22.48
CA THR A 42 21.48 17.11 21.85
C THR A 42 21.03 17.23 20.39
N PRO A 43 21.92 17.07 19.40
CA PRO A 43 21.52 17.13 18.00
C PRO A 43 20.49 16.02 17.74
N GLY A 44 19.30 16.45 17.28
CA GLY A 44 18.25 15.65 16.64
C GLY A 44 18.11 14.20 17.12
N VAL A 45 17.35 13.98 18.20
CA VAL A 45 16.70 12.67 18.38
C VAL A 45 15.73 12.50 17.21
N HIS A 46 16.14 11.76 16.19
CA HIS A 46 15.23 11.30 15.14
C HIS A 46 14.13 10.50 15.81
N GLU A 47 12.93 11.08 15.89
CA GLU A 47 11.78 10.40 16.48
C GLU A 47 11.61 9.02 15.81
N PRO A 48 11.50 7.94 16.60
CA PRO A 48 11.46 6.58 16.05
C PRO A 48 10.29 6.43 15.07
N ILE A 49 10.56 5.74 13.96
CA ILE A 49 9.56 5.49 12.92
C ILE A 49 8.66 4.35 13.39
N ASP A 50 7.39 4.67 13.64
CA ASP A 50 6.36 3.70 13.97
C ASP A 50 5.29 3.64 12.85
N PRO A 51 5.21 2.53 12.11
CA PRO A 51 4.21 2.30 11.06
C PRO A 51 2.75 2.34 11.55
N ASN A 52 2.50 2.21 12.85
CA ASN A 52 1.17 2.29 13.44
C ASN A 52 0.85 3.69 13.98
N ASN A 53 1.82 4.61 13.94
CA ASN A 53 1.69 5.99 14.38
C ASN A 53 2.06 6.95 13.24
N PRO A 54 1.29 6.97 12.12
CA PRO A 54 1.66 7.75 10.95
C PRO A 54 1.47 9.26 11.15
N ARG A 55 2.26 10.05 10.41
CA ARG A 55 2.22 11.53 10.45
C ARG A 55 1.23 12.18 9.50
N TRP A 56 0.65 11.44 8.55
CA TRP A 56 -0.31 11.99 7.58
C TRP A 56 -1.74 12.15 8.12
N GLY A 57 -2.03 11.55 9.28
CA GLY A 57 -3.36 11.59 9.89
C GLY A 57 -4.46 11.03 8.99
N LEU A 58 -5.72 11.18 9.41
CA LEU A 58 -6.86 10.67 8.66
C LEU A 58 -7.08 11.45 7.35
N GLY A 59 -6.97 12.78 7.39
CA GLY A 59 -7.19 13.64 6.23
C GLY A 59 -6.23 13.31 5.07
N GLY A 60 -4.94 13.12 5.35
CA GLY A 60 -3.98 12.72 4.33
C GLY A 60 -4.25 11.33 3.77
N ALA A 61 -4.67 10.38 4.61
CA ALA A 61 -5.00 9.03 4.17
C ALA A 61 -6.23 9.00 3.25
N PHE A 62 -7.30 9.71 3.63
CA PHE A 62 -8.50 9.82 2.79
C PHE A 62 -8.25 10.60 1.52
N LEU A 63 -7.43 11.66 1.56
CA LEU A 63 -7.07 12.41 0.37
C LEU A 63 -6.38 11.52 -0.68
N VAL A 64 -5.41 10.69 -0.27
CA VAL A 64 -4.75 9.74 -1.19
C VAL A 64 -5.73 8.71 -1.72
N TRP A 65 -6.62 8.19 -0.88
CA TRP A 65 -7.64 7.23 -1.32
C TRP A 65 -8.59 7.84 -2.35
N VAL A 66 -9.18 9.01 -2.08
CA VAL A 66 -10.06 9.73 -3.02
C VAL A 66 -9.30 10.11 -4.30
N ALA A 67 -8.09 10.63 -4.17
CA ALA A 67 -7.26 10.98 -5.33
C ALA A 67 -6.97 9.76 -6.22
N SER A 68 -6.74 8.58 -5.63
CA SER A 68 -6.55 7.34 -6.42
C SER A 68 -7.79 6.94 -7.22
N ILE A 69 -8.99 7.12 -6.66
CA ILE A 69 -10.27 6.87 -7.36
C ILE A 69 -10.47 7.89 -8.48
N ILE A 70 -10.16 9.16 -8.22
CA ILE A 70 -10.20 10.21 -9.25
C ILE A 70 -9.23 9.89 -10.39
N LEU A 71 -8.01 9.42 -10.08
CA LEU A 71 -7.07 8.98 -11.11
C LEU A 71 -7.62 7.81 -11.93
N LEU A 72 -8.25 6.81 -11.30
CA LEU A 72 -8.92 5.70 -12.00
C LEU A 72 -10.00 6.18 -12.98
N ALA A 73 -10.72 7.26 -12.67
CA ALA A 73 -11.73 7.82 -13.56
C ALA A 73 -11.15 8.72 -14.66
N ILE A 74 -10.12 9.52 -14.33
CA ILE A 74 -9.60 10.57 -15.21
C ILE A 74 -8.56 10.02 -16.20
N ILE A 75 -7.64 9.18 -15.75
CA ILE A 75 -6.50 8.74 -16.58
C ILE A 75 -6.95 7.97 -17.83
N PRO A 76 -7.97 7.09 -17.79
CA PRO A 76 -8.48 6.45 -19.02
C PRO A 76 -8.98 7.44 -20.07
N LEU A 77 -9.50 8.61 -19.67
CA LEU A 77 -9.99 9.62 -20.62
C LEU A 77 -8.88 10.19 -21.50
N PHE A 78 -7.63 10.25 -21.01
CA PHE A 78 -6.48 10.67 -21.81
C PHE A 78 -6.13 9.71 -22.94
N PHE A 79 -6.63 8.48 -22.89
CA PHE A 79 -6.48 7.50 -23.98
C PHE A 79 -7.75 7.40 -24.81
N LEU A 80 -8.92 7.40 -24.15
CA LEU A 80 -10.20 7.19 -24.78
C LEU A 80 -10.65 8.39 -25.64
N VAL A 81 -10.43 9.63 -25.18
CA VAL A 81 -10.83 10.83 -25.93
C VAL A 81 -10.02 10.99 -27.23
N PRO A 82 -8.69 10.89 -27.25
CA PRO A 82 -7.97 10.92 -28.53
C PRO A 82 -8.38 9.79 -29.48
N TYR A 83 -8.64 8.59 -28.93
CA TYR A 83 -9.09 7.46 -29.73
C TYR A 83 -10.51 7.68 -30.30
N SER A 84 -11.43 8.27 -29.55
CA SER A 84 -12.78 8.56 -30.05
C SER A 84 -12.77 9.57 -31.20
N LEU A 85 -11.91 10.59 -31.13
CA LEU A 85 -11.69 11.56 -32.21
C LEU A 85 -11.16 10.85 -33.47
N GLN A 86 -10.21 9.93 -33.29
CA GLN A 86 -9.69 9.12 -34.40
C GLN A 86 -10.77 8.22 -35.02
N ARG A 87 -11.75 7.78 -34.22
CA ARG A 87 -12.93 7.03 -34.68
C ARG A 87 -14.03 7.93 -35.27
N GLY A 88 -13.81 9.25 -35.33
CA GLY A 88 -14.71 10.21 -35.96
C GLY A 88 -15.85 10.69 -35.07
N LEU A 89 -15.77 10.49 -33.75
CA LEU A 89 -16.75 11.05 -32.83
C LEU A 89 -16.54 12.56 -32.71
N ASP A 90 -17.60 13.34 -32.90
CA ASP A 90 -17.60 14.79 -32.78
C ASP A 90 -17.84 15.23 -31.32
N PRO A 91 -16.87 15.89 -30.65
CA PRO A 91 -17.06 16.41 -29.29
C PRO A 91 -18.12 17.51 -29.17
N GLY A 92 -18.45 18.18 -30.27
CA GLY A 92 -19.52 19.18 -30.31
C GLY A 92 -20.92 18.57 -30.33
N SER A 93 -21.04 17.27 -30.62
CA SER A 93 -22.34 16.59 -30.65
C SER A 93 -22.94 16.43 -29.25
N PRO A 94 -24.24 16.71 -29.07
CA PRO A 94 -24.95 16.38 -27.82
C PRO A 94 -24.89 14.90 -27.45
N GLU A 95 -24.66 14.02 -28.43
CA GLU A 95 -24.57 12.57 -28.24
C GLU A 95 -23.15 12.08 -27.91
N TYR A 96 -22.15 12.98 -27.90
CA TYR A 96 -20.74 12.59 -27.76
C TYR A 96 -20.48 11.71 -26.55
N VAL A 97 -21.04 12.06 -25.38
CA VAL A 97 -20.84 11.30 -24.14
C VAL A 97 -21.42 9.89 -24.24
N ASN A 98 -22.61 9.74 -24.82
CA ASN A 98 -23.25 8.43 -25.01
C ASN A 98 -22.47 7.58 -26.02
N ASN A 99 -22.04 8.18 -27.12
CA ASN A 99 -21.23 7.50 -28.14
C ASN A 99 -19.85 7.11 -27.60
N LEU A 100 -19.24 7.95 -26.75
CA LEU A 100 -17.98 7.66 -26.07
C LEU A 100 -18.14 6.49 -25.10
N ALA A 101 -19.21 6.47 -24.31
CA ALA A 101 -19.51 5.36 -23.40
C ALA A 101 -19.78 4.06 -24.17
N ALA A 102 -20.53 4.12 -25.27
CA ALA A 102 -20.76 2.96 -26.14
C ALA A 102 -19.46 2.44 -26.73
N LEU A 103 -18.59 3.34 -27.24
CA LEU A 103 -17.26 2.98 -27.73
C LEU A 103 -16.41 2.31 -26.64
N ALA A 104 -16.39 2.88 -25.43
CA ALA A 104 -15.63 2.37 -24.28
C ALA A 104 -16.02 0.94 -23.87
N LEU A 105 -17.29 0.56 -24.10
CA LEU A 105 -17.83 -0.75 -23.69
C LEU A 105 -17.83 -1.80 -24.80
N THR A 106 -17.79 -1.39 -26.07
CA THR A 106 -17.99 -2.30 -27.22
C THR A 106 -16.77 -2.44 -28.12
N ASP A 107 -15.94 -1.41 -28.22
CA ASP A 107 -14.75 -1.42 -29.08
C ASP A 107 -13.56 -2.05 -28.37
N LYS A 108 -12.99 -3.11 -28.96
CA LYS A 108 -11.89 -3.88 -28.36
C LYS A 108 -10.65 -3.04 -28.09
N THR A 109 -10.35 -2.08 -28.96
CA THR A 109 -9.19 -1.19 -28.78
C THR A 109 -9.47 -0.18 -27.68
N ALA A 110 -10.68 0.40 -27.63
CA ALA A 110 -11.07 1.30 -26.53
C ALA A 110 -11.01 0.58 -25.17
N ILE A 111 -11.49 -0.66 -25.09
CA ILE A 111 -11.40 -1.49 -23.88
C ILE A 111 -9.92 -1.72 -23.51
N PHE A 112 -9.10 -2.14 -24.47
CA PHE A 112 -7.68 -2.37 -24.25
C PHE A 112 -6.95 -1.10 -23.74
N LEU A 113 -7.22 0.06 -24.34
CA LEU A 113 -6.64 1.34 -23.95
C LEU A 113 -7.04 1.75 -22.53
N GLN A 114 -8.28 1.50 -22.11
CA GLN A 114 -8.73 1.75 -20.74
C GLN A 114 -8.01 0.84 -19.74
N VAL A 115 -7.83 -0.44 -20.05
CA VAL A 115 -7.05 -1.36 -19.23
C VAL A 115 -5.58 -0.92 -19.17
N LEU A 116 -5.00 -0.51 -20.30
CA LEU A 116 -3.63 -0.01 -20.37
C LEU A 116 -3.43 1.25 -19.53
N ALA A 117 -4.45 2.11 -19.44
CA ALA A 117 -4.45 3.31 -18.61
C ALA A 117 -4.33 3.01 -17.10
N LEU A 118 -4.53 1.76 -16.66
CA LEU A 118 -4.27 1.37 -15.27
C LEU A 118 -2.78 1.44 -14.91
N LEU A 119 -1.86 1.23 -15.86
CA LEU A 119 -0.42 1.35 -15.60
C LEU A 119 -0.02 2.77 -15.14
N PRO A 120 -0.26 3.85 -15.91
CA PRO A 120 0.03 5.20 -15.44
C PRO A 120 -0.78 5.57 -14.19
N THR A 121 -2.01 5.07 -14.05
CA THR A 121 -2.81 5.25 -12.82
C THR A 121 -2.11 4.69 -11.59
N HIS A 122 -1.60 3.45 -11.67
CA HIS A 122 -0.86 2.81 -10.58
C HIS A 122 0.44 3.54 -10.25
N LEU A 123 1.17 4.01 -11.26
CA LEU A 123 2.40 4.78 -11.07
C LEU A 123 2.13 6.13 -10.38
N LEU A 124 1.11 6.86 -10.82
CA LEU A 124 0.71 8.13 -10.21
C LEU A 124 0.19 7.93 -8.79
N THR A 125 -0.60 6.89 -8.57
CA THR A 125 -1.10 6.54 -7.23
C THR A 125 0.05 6.17 -6.30
N PHE A 126 1.02 5.38 -6.78
CA PHE A 126 2.24 5.10 -6.02
C PHE A 126 3.01 6.38 -5.71
N ALA A 127 3.12 7.32 -6.66
CA ALA A 127 3.76 8.61 -6.43
C ALA A 127 3.03 9.44 -5.35
N LEU A 128 1.68 9.46 -5.35
CA LEU A 128 0.89 10.11 -4.29
C LEU A 128 1.16 9.50 -2.92
N VAL A 129 1.15 8.16 -2.83
CA VAL A 129 1.47 7.44 -1.59
C VAL A 129 2.90 7.75 -1.15
N TRP A 130 3.87 7.74 -2.08
CA TRP A 130 5.26 8.06 -1.80
C TRP A 130 5.41 9.48 -1.24
N VAL A 131 4.81 10.49 -1.88
CA VAL A 131 4.85 11.90 -1.44
C VAL A 131 4.27 12.03 -0.03
N LEU A 132 3.10 11.43 0.22
CA LEU A 132 2.42 11.48 1.51
C LEU A 132 3.26 10.83 2.63
N VAL A 133 3.71 9.60 2.39
CA VAL A 133 4.40 8.75 3.37
C VAL A 133 5.80 9.30 3.67
N THR A 134 6.54 9.69 2.64
CA THR A 134 7.91 10.20 2.80
C THR A 134 7.95 11.67 3.20
N ARG A 135 6.84 12.39 3.10
CA ARG A 135 6.79 13.86 3.23
C ARG A 135 7.76 14.51 2.23
N PHE A 136 7.58 14.21 0.95
CA PHE A 136 8.47 14.67 -0.13
C PHE A 136 9.94 14.25 0.08
N GLY A 137 10.19 12.98 0.46
CA GLY A 137 11.53 12.42 0.60
C GLY A 137 12.21 12.64 1.96
N GLN A 138 11.57 13.32 2.91
CA GLN A 138 12.12 13.57 4.25
C GLN A 138 12.15 12.33 5.16
N ARG A 139 11.47 11.25 4.79
CA ARG A 139 11.34 10.02 5.58
C ARG A 139 11.52 8.77 4.71
N PRO A 140 12.10 7.68 5.26
CA PRO A 140 12.24 6.44 4.53
C PRO A 140 10.88 5.78 4.28
N PHE A 141 10.56 5.56 3.02
CA PHE A 141 9.26 5.05 2.57
C PHE A 141 8.92 3.68 3.18
N LEU A 142 9.79 2.69 2.96
CA LEU A 142 9.55 1.30 3.36
C LEU A 142 9.41 1.16 4.89
N ALA A 143 10.30 1.81 5.65
CA ALA A 143 10.23 1.77 7.11
C ALA A 143 8.94 2.43 7.64
N SER A 144 8.49 3.53 7.03
CA SER A 144 7.25 4.22 7.44
C SER A 144 5.98 3.40 7.21
N LEU A 145 6.02 2.43 6.30
CA LEU A 145 4.90 1.53 6.00
C LEU A 145 4.96 0.18 6.73
N GLY A 146 6.01 -0.05 7.54
CA GLY A 146 6.21 -1.34 8.21
C GLY A 146 6.63 -2.43 7.24
N TRP A 147 7.41 -2.08 6.22
CA TRP A 147 8.05 -3.07 5.34
C TRP A 147 8.90 -4.04 6.15
N GLY A 148 8.84 -5.31 5.78
CA GLY A 148 9.58 -6.39 6.44
C GLY A 148 8.69 -7.55 6.87
N TRP A 149 9.33 -8.63 7.30
CA TRP A 149 8.65 -9.83 7.76
C TRP A 149 8.29 -9.74 9.24
N SER A 150 7.30 -10.52 9.65
CA SER A 150 7.06 -10.79 11.07
C SER A 150 7.75 -12.09 11.48
N GLY A 151 8.09 -12.25 12.76
CA GLY A 151 8.65 -13.52 13.26
C GLY A 151 7.70 -14.70 13.09
N ARG A 152 6.37 -14.45 13.06
CA ARG A 152 5.33 -15.48 13.01
C ARG A 152 4.86 -15.81 11.59
N ILE A 153 4.73 -14.80 10.73
CA ILE A 153 4.28 -14.95 9.33
C ILE A 153 5.42 -14.48 8.42
N ARG A 154 6.11 -15.47 7.85
CA ARG A 154 7.21 -15.33 6.89
C ARG A 154 6.76 -15.86 5.52
N PHE A 155 7.63 -15.75 4.52
CA PHE A 155 7.37 -16.10 3.13
C PHE A 155 6.51 -17.36 2.90
N TRP A 156 6.94 -18.55 3.34
CA TRP A 156 6.19 -19.78 3.07
C TRP A 156 4.82 -19.84 3.76
N ARG A 157 4.69 -19.27 4.96
CA ARG A 157 3.38 -19.15 5.62
C ARG A 157 2.47 -18.18 4.87
N SER A 158 3.03 -17.08 4.33
CA SER A 158 2.31 -16.17 3.44
C SER A 158 1.86 -16.86 2.15
N VAL A 159 2.71 -17.68 1.54
CA VAL A 159 2.32 -18.45 0.35
C VAL A 159 1.18 -19.42 0.68
N GLY A 160 1.30 -20.20 1.75
CA GLY A 160 0.25 -21.12 2.20
C GLY A 160 -1.06 -20.42 2.53
N LEU A 161 -1.02 -19.25 3.19
CA LEU A 161 -2.20 -18.43 3.45
C LEU A 161 -2.82 -17.88 2.17
N GLY A 162 -2.01 -17.46 1.18
CA GLY A 162 -2.51 -17.02 -0.13
C GLY A 162 -3.26 -18.12 -0.85
N VAL A 163 -2.72 -19.34 -0.87
CA VAL A 163 -3.40 -20.52 -1.43
C VAL A 163 -4.69 -20.83 -0.65
N ALA A 164 -4.63 -20.85 0.68
CA ALA A 164 -5.80 -21.14 1.51
C ALA A 164 -6.93 -20.12 1.31
N LEU A 165 -6.59 -18.83 1.22
CA LEU A 165 -7.57 -17.78 0.93
C LEU A 165 -8.11 -17.89 -0.49
N PHE A 166 -7.31 -18.27 -1.48
CA PHE A 166 -7.81 -18.54 -2.83
C PHE A 166 -8.87 -19.65 -2.84
N LEU A 167 -8.59 -20.77 -2.17
CA LEU A 167 -9.53 -21.88 -2.05
C LEU A 167 -10.80 -21.47 -1.29
N ALA A 168 -10.66 -20.76 -0.17
CA ALA A 168 -11.78 -20.26 0.60
C ALA A 168 -12.65 -19.28 -0.20
N GLY A 169 -12.03 -18.34 -0.92
CA GLY A 169 -12.71 -17.37 -1.77
C GLY A 169 -13.46 -18.04 -2.91
N THR A 170 -12.86 -19.05 -3.54
CA THR A 170 -13.52 -19.87 -4.56
C THR A 170 -14.70 -20.64 -3.98
N GLY A 171 -14.56 -21.20 -2.77
CA GLY A 171 -15.66 -21.84 -2.05
C GLY A 171 -16.82 -20.87 -1.77
N ILE A 172 -16.53 -19.67 -1.26
CA ILE A 172 -17.54 -18.62 -1.02
C ILE A 172 -18.25 -18.24 -2.32
N ALA A 173 -17.50 -18.02 -3.40
CA ALA A 173 -18.06 -17.65 -4.68
C ALA A 173 -19.03 -18.72 -5.21
N ASN A 174 -18.65 -19.99 -5.11
CA ASN A 174 -19.48 -21.11 -5.53
C ASN A 174 -20.73 -21.31 -4.63
N LEU A 175 -20.63 -21.05 -3.32
CA LEU A 175 -21.76 -21.18 -2.38
C LEU A 175 -22.81 -20.08 -2.53
N ILE A 176 -22.38 -18.85 -2.83
CA ILE A 176 -23.27 -17.67 -2.94
C ILE A 176 -23.83 -17.51 -4.35
N GLY A 177 -23.21 -18.17 -5.35
CA GLY A 177 -23.61 -18.13 -6.75
C GLY A 177 -22.67 -17.27 -7.57
N ALA A 178 -21.77 -17.92 -8.32
CA ALA A 178 -20.77 -17.29 -9.16
C ALA A 178 -21.16 -17.17 -10.64
N ASP A 179 -22.38 -17.55 -11.00
CA ASP A 179 -22.77 -17.76 -12.41
C ASP A 179 -23.17 -16.47 -13.16
N GLN A 180 -23.11 -15.32 -12.48
CA GLN A 180 -23.45 -14.05 -13.09
C GLN A 180 -22.24 -13.43 -13.81
N PRO A 181 -22.38 -13.08 -15.10
CA PRO A 181 -21.30 -12.50 -15.87
C PRO A 181 -20.92 -11.14 -15.30
N THR A 182 -19.63 -10.94 -15.03
CA THR A 182 -19.12 -9.69 -14.44
C THR A 182 -18.62 -8.73 -15.52
N GLN A 183 -18.50 -7.44 -15.18
CA GLN A 183 -17.87 -6.46 -16.08
C GLN A 183 -16.42 -6.85 -16.40
N LEU A 184 -15.67 -7.31 -15.39
CA LEU A 184 -14.31 -7.80 -15.59
C LEU A 184 -14.23 -8.95 -16.59
N GLU A 185 -15.15 -9.91 -16.48
CA GLU A 185 -15.22 -11.06 -17.37
C GLU A 185 -15.53 -10.64 -18.82
N GLN A 186 -16.42 -9.67 -19.01
CA GLN A 186 -16.69 -9.11 -20.34
C GLN A 186 -15.43 -8.47 -20.95
N ILE A 187 -14.67 -7.71 -20.16
CA ILE A 187 -13.41 -7.10 -20.58
C ILE A 187 -12.38 -8.19 -20.94
N ILE A 188 -12.22 -9.22 -20.10
CA ILE A 188 -11.31 -10.34 -20.34
C ILE A 188 -11.67 -11.09 -21.63
N LYS A 189 -12.97 -11.27 -21.91
CA LYS A 189 -13.45 -11.97 -23.11
C LYS A 189 -13.41 -11.11 -24.38
N SER A 190 -13.24 -9.80 -24.25
CA SER A 190 -13.20 -8.88 -25.41
C SER A 190 -12.01 -9.13 -26.35
N SER A 191 -10.83 -9.44 -25.79
CA SER A 191 -9.61 -9.72 -26.57
C SER A 191 -8.55 -10.47 -25.74
N PRO A 192 -7.68 -11.28 -26.38
CA PRO A 192 -6.52 -11.89 -25.72
C PRO A 192 -5.56 -10.86 -25.13
N ALA A 193 -5.34 -9.73 -25.81
CA ALA A 193 -4.45 -8.67 -25.34
C ALA A 193 -4.94 -8.06 -24.02
N ALA A 194 -6.24 -7.76 -23.90
CA ALA A 194 -6.84 -7.28 -22.66
C ALA A 194 -6.71 -8.33 -21.53
N ARG A 195 -6.96 -9.62 -21.85
CA ARG A 195 -6.79 -10.73 -20.90
C ARG A 195 -5.37 -10.78 -20.33
N TYR A 196 -4.34 -10.82 -21.19
CA TYR A 196 -2.94 -10.87 -20.74
C TYR A 196 -2.55 -9.64 -19.92
N LEU A 197 -3.01 -8.46 -20.32
CA LEU A 197 -2.72 -7.22 -19.63
C LEU A 197 -3.38 -7.15 -18.25
N ILE A 198 -4.64 -7.58 -18.12
CA ILE A 198 -5.32 -7.69 -16.83
C ILE A 198 -4.60 -8.65 -15.90
N ALA A 199 -4.25 -9.83 -16.39
CA ALA A 199 -3.50 -10.83 -15.61
C ALA A 199 -2.16 -10.25 -15.11
N ALA A 200 -1.42 -9.55 -15.97
CA ALA A 200 -0.18 -8.90 -15.59
C ALA A 200 -0.39 -7.79 -14.55
N LEU A 201 -1.38 -6.92 -14.74
CA LEU A 201 -1.70 -5.81 -13.83
C LEU A 201 -2.12 -6.32 -12.45
N ALA A 202 -3.00 -7.31 -12.40
CA ALA A 202 -3.56 -7.90 -11.19
C ALA A 202 -2.49 -8.56 -10.31
N VAL A 203 -1.40 -9.05 -10.91
CA VAL A 203 -0.30 -9.71 -10.19
C VAL A 203 0.84 -8.75 -9.87
N LEU A 204 1.28 -7.96 -10.85
CA LEU A 204 2.54 -7.22 -10.77
C LEU A 204 2.38 -5.84 -10.12
N THR A 205 1.20 -5.23 -10.21
CA THR A 205 1.02 -3.83 -9.79
C THR A 205 -0.06 -3.66 -8.74
N ALA A 206 -1.21 -4.31 -8.91
CA ALA A 206 -2.35 -4.18 -8.01
C ALA A 206 -2.01 -4.51 -6.54
N PRO A 207 -1.34 -5.63 -6.21
CA PRO A 207 -1.06 -5.97 -4.81
C PRO A 207 -0.19 -4.91 -4.12
N PHE A 208 0.74 -4.28 -4.84
CA PHE A 208 1.58 -3.24 -4.25
C PHE A 208 0.77 -1.96 -3.99
N VAL A 209 0.08 -1.45 -5.00
CA VAL A 209 -0.70 -0.21 -4.89
C VAL A 209 -1.79 -0.35 -3.83
N GLU A 210 -2.54 -1.45 -3.86
CA GLU A 210 -3.62 -1.69 -2.92
C GLU A 210 -3.11 -1.89 -1.49
N GLU A 211 -2.07 -2.71 -1.25
CA GLU A 211 -1.55 -2.87 0.09
C GLU A 211 -0.95 -1.57 0.66
N PHE A 212 -0.29 -0.76 -0.18
CA PHE A 212 0.23 0.54 0.26
C PHE A 212 -0.89 1.51 0.66
N ILE A 213 -1.98 1.59 -0.10
CA ILE A 213 -3.11 2.47 0.23
C ILE A 213 -3.87 1.94 1.44
N TYR A 214 -4.32 0.69 1.40
CA TYR A 214 -5.28 0.18 2.36
C TYR A 214 -4.63 -0.19 3.70
N ARG A 215 -3.50 -0.89 3.67
CA ARG A 215 -2.85 -1.42 4.89
C ARG A 215 -1.70 -0.54 5.33
N GLY A 216 -1.04 0.13 4.38
CA GLY A 216 0.01 1.10 4.64
C GLY A 216 -0.51 2.44 5.13
N VAL A 217 -1.46 3.05 4.40
CA VAL A 217 -1.90 4.44 4.62
C VAL A 217 -3.20 4.53 5.41
N LEU A 218 -4.28 3.90 4.94
CA LEU A 218 -5.61 3.99 5.53
C LEU A 218 -5.69 3.29 6.89
N TYR A 219 -5.37 2.00 6.96
CA TYR A 219 -5.40 1.23 8.20
C TYR A 219 -4.57 1.91 9.30
N ALA A 220 -3.35 2.35 8.95
CA ALA A 220 -2.44 2.99 9.89
C ALA A 220 -3.02 4.29 10.49
N ALA A 221 -3.74 5.08 9.70
CA ALA A 221 -4.40 6.29 10.18
C ALA A 221 -5.70 5.98 10.95
N LEU A 222 -6.51 5.04 10.46
CA LEU A 222 -7.81 4.68 11.03
C LEU A 222 -7.68 4.05 12.41
N GLN A 223 -6.71 3.15 12.62
CA GLN A 223 -6.58 2.44 13.90
C GLN A 223 -6.35 3.38 15.09
N ARG A 224 -5.80 4.57 14.84
CA ARG A 224 -5.60 5.60 15.87
C ARG A 224 -6.89 6.28 16.31
N LEU A 225 -7.85 6.39 15.41
CA LEU A 225 -9.10 7.11 15.65
C LEU A 225 -10.18 6.18 16.20
N VAL A 226 -10.34 5.01 15.57
CA VAL A 226 -11.47 4.09 15.83
C VAL A 226 -11.03 2.74 16.41
N GLY A 227 -9.75 2.61 16.78
CA GLY A 227 -9.16 1.35 17.25
C GLY A 227 -9.00 0.31 16.12
N VAL A 228 -8.39 -0.82 16.48
CA VAL A 228 -8.05 -1.90 15.53
C VAL A 228 -9.30 -2.48 14.86
N SER A 229 -10.32 -2.85 15.65
CA SER A 229 -11.53 -3.48 15.11
C SER A 229 -12.30 -2.54 14.17
N GLY A 230 -12.45 -1.27 14.55
CA GLY A 230 -13.09 -0.26 13.69
C GLY A 230 -12.32 -0.05 12.39
N ALA A 231 -10.97 0.01 12.46
CA ALA A 231 -10.14 0.17 11.28
C ALA A 231 -10.22 -1.04 10.33
N VAL A 232 -10.27 -2.26 10.85
CA VAL A 232 -10.45 -3.48 10.06
C VAL A 232 -11.77 -3.44 9.29
N LEU A 233 -12.88 -3.10 9.96
CA LEU A 233 -14.20 -3.03 9.33
C LEU A 233 -14.31 -1.90 8.29
N LEU A 234 -13.73 -0.74 8.58
CA LEU A 234 -13.73 0.38 7.63
C LEU A 234 -12.89 0.07 6.39
N VAL A 235 -11.71 -0.53 6.55
CA VAL A 235 -10.88 -0.95 5.41
C VAL A 235 -11.57 -2.04 4.59
N LEU A 236 -12.24 -3.01 5.23
CA LEU A 236 -13.09 -3.98 4.54
C LEU A 236 -14.14 -3.27 3.68
N GLY A 237 -14.89 -2.34 4.26
CA GLY A 237 -15.95 -1.61 3.54
C GLY A 237 -15.41 -0.80 2.37
N LEU A 238 -14.40 0.05 2.60
CA LEU A 238 -13.80 0.89 1.56
C LEU A 238 -13.17 0.08 0.43
N PHE A 239 -12.50 -1.02 0.75
CA PHE A 239 -11.89 -1.90 -0.24
C PHE A 239 -12.95 -2.64 -1.05
N THR A 240 -13.96 -3.24 -0.40
CA THR A 240 -14.99 -4.01 -1.10
C THR A 240 -15.83 -3.10 -1.99
N LEU A 241 -16.17 -1.89 -1.51
CA LEU A 241 -17.00 -0.93 -2.23
C LEU A 241 -16.44 -0.56 -3.60
N ILE A 242 -15.14 -0.25 -3.69
CA ILE A 242 -14.51 0.15 -4.97
C ILE A 242 -14.47 -1.01 -5.99
N HIS A 243 -14.57 -2.25 -5.53
CA HIS A 243 -14.56 -3.45 -6.37
C HIS A 243 -15.96 -3.86 -6.84
N VAL A 244 -17.03 -3.29 -6.26
CA VAL A 244 -18.41 -3.61 -6.66
C VAL A 244 -18.64 -3.40 -8.16
N PRO A 245 -18.27 -2.26 -8.79
CA PRO A 245 -18.52 -2.07 -10.21
C PRO A 245 -17.87 -3.14 -11.10
N GLN A 246 -16.69 -3.63 -10.71
CA GLN A 246 -15.93 -4.63 -11.44
C GLN A 246 -16.59 -6.02 -11.41
N TYR A 247 -17.19 -6.40 -10.28
CA TYR A 247 -17.72 -7.74 -10.03
C TYR A 247 -19.24 -7.83 -9.99
N TRP A 248 -19.97 -6.72 -10.07
CA TRP A 248 -21.43 -6.74 -10.11
C TRP A 248 -21.97 -7.49 -11.34
N PRO A 249 -23.08 -8.26 -11.21
CA PRO A 249 -23.89 -8.53 -10.01
C PRO A 249 -23.47 -9.80 -9.22
N ASN A 250 -22.23 -10.25 -9.36
CA ASN A 250 -21.74 -11.49 -8.75
C ASN A 250 -21.38 -11.30 -7.27
N PHE A 251 -22.38 -11.48 -6.40
CA PHE A 251 -22.21 -11.35 -4.94
C PHE A 251 -21.20 -12.33 -4.35
N GLY A 252 -21.06 -13.53 -4.93
CA GLY A 252 -20.09 -14.52 -4.48
C GLY A 252 -18.65 -14.04 -4.65
N VAL A 253 -18.32 -13.48 -5.81
CA VAL A 253 -16.99 -12.89 -6.05
C VAL A 253 -16.77 -11.64 -5.20
N ILE A 254 -17.77 -10.78 -5.05
CA ILE A 254 -17.69 -9.61 -4.15
C ILE A 254 -17.41 -10.03 -2.71
N ALA A 255 -18.07 -11.08 -2.22
CA ALA A 255 -17.84 -11.64 -0.89
C ALA A 255 -16.43 -12.23 -0.75
N ALA A 256 -15.91 -12.91 -1.78
CA ALA A 256 -14.55 -13.43 -1.79
C ALA A 256 -13.49 -12.30 -1.74
N VAL A 257 -13.70 -11.21 -2.46
CA VAL A 257 -12.87 -10.00 -2.42
C VAL A 257 -12.92 -9.34 -1.03
N GLY A 258 -14.11 -9.24 -0.43
CA GLY A 258 -14.26 -8.76 0.95
C GLY A 258 -13.54 -9.66 1.96
N MET A 259 -13.64 -10.99 1.81
CA MET A 259 -12.92 -11.95 2.63
C MET A 259 -11.40 -11.77 2.52
N LEU A 260 -10.86 -11.64 1.31
CA LEU A 260 -9.44 -11.33 1.13
C LEU A 260 -9.09 -10.04 1.87
N SER A 261 -9.93 -9.01 1.74
CA SER A 261 -9.66 -7.71 2.35
C SER A 261 -9.57 -7.75 3.88
N ILE A 262 -10.55 -8.38 4.53
CA ILE A 262 -10.57 -8.49 5.99
C ILE A 262 -9.41 -9.35 6.48
N SER A 263 -9.09 -10.46 5.81
CA SER A 263 -7.97 -11.34 6.18
C SER A 263 -6.63 -10.61 6.13
N LEU A 264 -6.34 -9.89 5.03
CA LEU A 264 -5.10 -9.11 4.89
C LEU A 264 -5.01 -8.01 5.94
N THR A 265 -6.13 -7.35 6.26
CA THR A 265 -6.14 -6.28 7.26
C THR A 265 -5.94 -6.81 8.68
N ILE A 266 -6.51 -7.98 9.01
CA ILE A 266 -6.24 -8.70 10.27
C ILE A 266 -4.77 -9.08 10.34
N ILE A 267 -4.17 -9.58 9.26
CA ILE A 267 -2.75 -9.91 9.20
C ILE A 267 -1.89 -8.65 9.41
N ARG A 268 -2.24 -7.53 8.79
CA ARG A 268 -1.55 -6.24 9.01
C ARG A 268 -1.66 -5.78 10.47
N ALA A 269 -2.83 -5.92 11.08
CA ALA A 269 -3.08 -5.56 12.47
C ALA A 269 -2.28 -6.44 13.43
N TYR A 270 -2.27 -7.75 13.19
CA TYR A 270 -1.58 -8.73 14.02
C TYR A 270 -0.05 -8.65 13.91
N THR A 271 0.46 -8.47 12.70
CA THR A 271 1.90 -8.53 12.45
C THR A 271 2.59 -7.19 12.58
N GLY A 272 1.88 -6.08 12.38
CA GLY A 272 2.49 -4.77 12.21
C GLY A 272 3.24 -4.60 10.87
N ARG A 273 3.13 -5.56 9.95
CA ARG A 273 4.02 -5.69 8.78
C ARG A 273 3.25 -5.77 7.47
N LEU A 274 3.80 -5.14 6.43
CA LEU A 274 3.15 -5.09 5.12
C LEU A 274 3.54 -6.24 4.19
N LEU A 275 4.77 -6.73 4.29
CA LEU A 275 5.30 -7.74 3.37
C LEU A 275 4.51 -9.06 3.38
N PRO A 276 4.04 -9.58 4.53
CA PRO A 276 3.15 -10.74 4.55
C PRO A 276 1.85 -10.51 3.77
N CYS A 277 1.26 -9.31 3.86
CA CYS A 277 0.03 -8.95 3.18
C CYS A 277 0.23 -8.93 1.66
N ILE A 278 1.30 -8.28 1.20
CA ILE A 278 1.67 -8.20 -0.22
C ILE A 278 1.86 -9.59 -0.80
N VAL A 279 2.59 -10.48 -0.12
CA VAL A 279 2.85 -11.83 -0.66
C VAL A 279 1.59 -12.69 -0.68
N ILE A 280 0.73 -12.61 0.35
CA ILE A 280 -0.55 -13.34 0.37
C ILE A 280 -1.44 -12.88 -0.78
N HIS A 281 -1.56 -11.57 -0.96
CA HIS A 281 -2.36 -10.96 -2.03
C HIS A 281 -1.78 -11.31 -3.41
N PHE A 282 -0.47 -11.21 -3.58
CA PHE A 282 0.22 -11.59 -4.81
C PHE A 282 -0.03 -13.05 -5.18
N VAL A 283 0.02 -13.98 -4.22
CA VAL A 283 -0.25 -15.40 -4.46
C VAL A 283 -1.71 -15.63 -4.82
N PHE A 284 -2.65 -15.00 -4.11
CA PHE A 284 -4.08 -15.08 -4.41
C PHE A 284 -4.38 -14.60 -5.85
N ASN A 285 -3.86 -13.43 -6.24
CA ASN A 285 -4.05 -12.89 -7.58
C ASN A 285 -3.26 -13.67 -8.63
N GLY A 286 -2.09 -14.20 -8.27
CA GLY A 286 -1.24 -15.03 -9.13
C GLY A 286 -1.97 -16.30 -9.58
N ILE A 287 -2.56 -17.03 -8.64
CA ILE A 287 -3.34 -18.24 -8.93
C ILE A 287 -4.55 -17.88 -9.80
N THR A 288 -5.32 -16.86 -9.40
CA THR A 288 -6.48 -16.37 -10.17
C THR A 288 -6.09 -16.00 -11.60
N SER A 289 -4.97 -15.30 -11.78
CA SER A 289 -4.49 -14.85 -13.09
C SER A 289 -3.99 -16.01 -13.95
N ILE A 290 -3.28 -16.99 -13.37
CA ILE A 290 -2.85 -18.19 -14.09
C ILE A 290 -4.07 -18.96 -14.61
N LEU A 291 -5.09 -19.16 -13.76
CA LEU A 291 -6.32 -19.85 -14.16
C LEU A 291 -7.06 -19.10 -15.27
N LEU A 292 -7.17 -17.78 -15.15
CA LEU A 292 -7.74 -16.91 -16.17
C LEU A 292 -7.01 -17.00 -17.52
N LEU A 293 -5.69 -17.22 -17.52
CA LEU A 293 -4.91 -17.38 -18.74
C LEU A 293 -5.05 -18.78 -19.36
N ILE A 294 -5.22 -19.81 -18.54
CA ILE A 294 -5.26 -21.22 -18.99
C ILE A 294 -6.68 -21.66 -19.37
N GLU A 295 -7.72 -21.15 -18.71
CA GLU A 295 -9.14 -21.49 -18.93
C GLU A 295 -9.54 -21.61 -20.42
N PRO A 296 -9.17 -20.69 -21.33
CA PRO A 296 -9.56 -20.75 -22.74
C PRO A 296 -9.03 -21.97 -23.50
N TYR A 297 -7.97 -22.60 -22.98
CA TYR A 297 -7.29 -23.74 -23.60
C TYR A 297 -7.68 -25.08 -22.96
N LEU A 298 -8.49 -25.05 -21.90
CA LEU A 298 -8.92 -26.27 -21.23
C LEU A 298 -10.11 -26.90 -21.95
N PRO A 299 -10.13 -28.24 -22.08
CA PRO A 299 -11.30 -28.91 -22.64
C PRO A 299 -12.49 -28.68 -21.71
N LYS A 300 -13.62 -28.23 -22.27
CA LYS A 300 -14.88 -28.09 -21.51
C LYS A 300 -15.48 -29.49 -21.34
N PHE A 301 -15.20 -30.15 -20.22
CA PHE A 301 -15.86 -31.39 -19.86
C PHE A 301 -17.16 -31.06 -19.10
N GLY A 302 -18.31 -31.41 -19.68
CA GLY A 302 -19.64 -31.27 -19.05
C GLY A 302 -20.46 -30.04 -19.51
N PRO A 303 -21.76 -29.99 -19.14
CA PRO A 303 -22.63 -28.85 -19.48
C PRO A 303 -22.11 -27.59 -18.79
N ALA A 304 -22.14 -26.47 -19.52
CA ALA A 304 -21.51 -25.20 -19.18
C ALA A 304 -21.74 -24.78 -17.72
N SER A 305 -20.76 -25.07 -16.86
CA SER A 305 -20.67 -24.54 -15.51
C SER A 305 -19.75 -23.32 -15.54
N GLY A 306 -20.07 -22.31 -14.73
CA GLY A 306 -19.46 -20.99 -14.78
C GLY A 306 -17.94 -20.98 -14.55
N PRO A 307 -17.28 -19.82 -14.73
CA PRO A 307 -15.83 -19.67 -14.65
C PRO A 307 -15.21 -20.04 -13.28
N ALA A 308 -16.03 -20.15 -12.22
CA ALA A 308 -15.57 -20.58 -10.89
C ALA A 308 -15.66 -22.11 -10.65
N THR A 309 -16.41 -22.82 -11.48
CA THR A 309 -16.57 -24.28 -11.37
C THR A 309 -15.38 -25.02 -11.96
N SER A 310 -14.72 -24.43 -12.96
CA SER A 310 -13.58 -25.03 -13.66
C SER A 310 -12.38 -25.22 -12.73
N ALA A 311 -11.94 -24.22 -11.95
CA ALA A 311 -10.71 -24.32 -11.16
C ALA A 311 -10.71 -25.42 -10.08
N VAL A 312 -11.83 -25.60 -9.37
CA VAL A 312 -11.96 -26.62 -8.31
C VAL A 312 -12.12 -28.01 -8.91
N LEU A 313 -12.92 -28.14 -9.98
CA LEU A 313 -13.04 -29.40 -10.72
C LEU A 313 -11.71 -29.80 -11.36
N LEU A 314 -10.94 -28.86 -11.89
CA LEU A 314 -9.62 -29.11 -12.46
C LEU A 314 -8.60 -29.56 -11.42
N LEU A 315 -8.58 -28.95 -10.23
CA LEU A 315 -7.68 -29.40 -9.15
C LEU A 315 -8.10 -30.77 -8.62
N ALA A 316 -9.40 -31.06 -8.54
CA ALA A 316 -9.92 -32.37 -8.17
C ALA A 316 -9.61 -33.43 -9.24
N GLU A 317 -9.82 -33.15 -10.52
CA GLU A 317 -9.53 -34.04 -11.64
C GLU A 317 -8.02 -34.24 -11.83
N LEU A 318 -7.21 -33.19 -11.69
CA LEU A 318 -5.75 -33.30 -11.71
C LEU A 318 -5.26 -34.15 -10.53
N TRP A 319 -5.82 -33.96 -9.33
CA TRP A 319 -5.52 -34.80 -8.17
C TRP A 319 -5.92 -36.27 -8.40
N LEU A 320 -7.10 -36.54 -8.95
CA LEU A 320 -7.53 -37.90 -9.31
C LEU A 320 -6.59 -38.52 -10.36
N SER A 321 -6.22 -37.77 -11.41
CA SER A 321 -5.30 -38.26 -12.46
C SER A 321 -3.88 -38.54 -11.95
N VAL A 322 -3.40 -37.78 -10.96
CA VAL A 322 -2.06 -37.92 -10.38
C VAL A 322 -2.04 -38.95 -9.24
N SER A 323 -3.16 -39.17 -8.55
CA SER A 323 -3.29 -40.17 -7.48
C SER A 323 -3.54 -41.59 -7.96
N GLY A 324 -3.80 -41.80 -9.26
CA GLY A 324 -3.95 -43.12 -9.87
C GLY A 324 -5.17 -43.90 -9.37
N LEU A 325 -6.18 -43.19 -8.87
CA LEU A 325 -7.50 -43.72 -8.49
C LEU A 325 -8.53 -43.40 -9.58
#